data_AF-A0A7J7CXD4-F1
#
_entry.id   AF-A0A7J7CXD4-F1
#
_cell.length_a   1.000
_cell.length_b   1.000
_cell.length_c   1.000
_cell.angle_alpha   90.00
_cell.angle_beta   90.00
_cell.angle_gamma   90.00
#
_symmetry.space_group_name_H-M   'P 1'
#
loop_
_entity.id
_entity.type
_entity.pdbx_description
1 polymer ?
#
loop_
_entity_poly.entity_id
_entity_poly.type
_entity_poly.pdbx_seq_one_letter_code
_entity_poly.pdbx_strand_id
1 'polypeptide(L)'
;METKNNQQLFVFSCFILSLFISVHAICVPRKSESTPSQPSQPVSSSQVQPRKTAASAPTTDSQFSTKNKDSVSEPEHQKSNGSPPSTAPEQPPLEAMPRFPLLGMLKGNPTDGFSANVNPLIKKLCASTDYSSLCVSSITQLLSGAKEATADAVAVLELVIKAASEHTKLAIAKAEKLLAAPTTPAKVVAMIKDCKDNYDDALDNYQSALDAIPARDIGTINSMLSAALTDYTTCDDGFEGLKSPVAEIDSLLSKMASNTLAIASLV
;
A
#
# COMPACT_ATOMS: atom_id res chain seq x y z
N MET A 1 46.12 10.65 31.44
CA MET A 1 46.30 10.41 29.99
C MET A 1 46.31 8.90 29.79
N GLU A 2 45.15 8.24 29.65
CA GLU A 2 45.13 6.77 29.56
C GLU A 2 43.82 6.22 28.96
N THR A 3 43.35 6.79 27.85
CA THR A 3 42.12 6.34 27.17
C THR A 3 42.29 6.03 25.68
N LYS A 4 43.45 6.34 25.08
CA LYS A 4 43.68 6.09 23.64
C LYS A 4 44.04 4.63 23.29
N ASN A 5 44.41 3.79 24.26
CA ASN A 5 44.93 2.45 23.99
C ASN A 5 43.83 1.37 23.79
N ASN A 6 42.64 1.56 24.39
CA ASN A 6 41.57 0.55 24.34
C ASN A 6 40.76 0.59 23.03
N GLN A 7 40.66 1.77 22.40
CA GLN A 7 39.92 1.91 21.14
C GLN A 7 40.66 1.28 19.95
N GLN A 8 42.00 1.34 19.95
CA GLN A 8 42.81 0.68 18.93
C GLN A 8 42.76 -0.84 19.05
N LEU A 9 42.75 -1.38 20.28
CA LEU A 9 42.67 -2.83 20.51
C LEU A 9 41.35 -3.43 20.00
N PHE A 10 40.23 -2.70 20.14
CA PHE A 10 38.92 -3.15 19.65
C PHE A 10 38.84 -3.18 18.12
N VAL A 11 39.42 -2.19 17.45
CA VAL A 11 39.42 -2.12 15.98
C VAL A 11 40.26 -3.24 15.37
N PHE A 12 41.41 -3.55 15.97
CA PHE A 12 42.24 -4.69 15.52
C PHE A 12 41.57 -6.05 15.77
N SER A 13 40.82 -6.22 16.85
CA SER A 13 40.09 -7.47 17.13
C SER A 13 38.98 -7.75 16.11
N CYS A 14 38.27 -6.73 15.64
CA CYS A 14 37.21 -6.89 14.64
C CYS A 14 37.74 -7.21 13.23
N PHE A 15 38.93 -6.69 12.88
CA PHE A 15 39.57 -6.94 11.58
C PHE A 15 40.10 -8.38 11.44
N ILE A 16 40.49 -9.03 12.54
CA ILE A 16 40.98 -10.42 12.49
C ILE A 16 39.80 -11.40 12.35
N LEU A 17 38.63 -11.10 12.94
CA LEU A 17 37.44 -11.96 12.85
C LEU A 17 36.80 -11.96 11.45
N SER A 18 37.05 -10.95 10.62
CA SER A 18 36.48 -10.82 9.27
C SER A 18 37.32 -11.51 8.18
N LEU A 19 38.54 -11.97 8.49
CA LEU A 19 39.42 -12.67 7.53
C LEU A 19 39.26 -14.21 7.53
N PHE A 20 38.48 -14.79 8.44
CA PHE A 20 38.39 -16.25 8.62
C PHE A 20 37.05 -16.91 8.24
N ILE A 21 36.16 -16.22 7.51
CA ILE A 21 34.91 -16.83 7.03
C ILE A 21 34.93 -16.95 5.50
N SER A 22 35.70 -17.91 5.00
CA SER A 22 35.57 -18.41 3.62
C SER A 22 34.83 -19.75 3.64
N VAL A 23 33.50 -19.71 3.61
CA VAL A 23 32.67 -20.92 3.42
C VAL A 23 32.63 -21.21 1.93
N HIS A 24 33.35 -22.25 1.50
CA HIS A 24 33.20 -22.83 0.17
C HIS A 24 31.97 -23.74 0.16
N ALA A 25 30.93 -23.35 -0.60
CA ALA A 25 29.82 -24.25 -0.93
C ALA A 25 30.14 -24.98 -2.25
N ILE A 26 30.29 -26.30 -2.15
CA ILE A 26 30.48 -27.22 -3.28
C ILE A 26 29.10 -27.50 -3.89
N CYS A 27 28.84 -27.02 -5.10
CA CYS A 27 27.63 -27.38 -5.86
C CYS A 27 27.88 -28.65 -6.70
N VAL A 28 27.10 -29.69 -6.46
CA VAL A 28 27.02 -30.91 -7.28
C VAL A 28 25.96 -30.72 -8.37
N PRO A 29 26.23 -31.00 -9.66
CA PRO A 29 25.22 -30.86 -10.70
C PRO A 29 24.35 -32.13 -10.78
N ARG A 30 23.03 -31.97 -10.63
CA ARG A 30 22.05 -33.02 -10.93
C ARG A 30 21.54 -32.83 -12.36
N LYS A 31 21.87 -33.79 -13.23
CA LYS A 31 21.39 -33.88 -14.62
C LYS A 31 19.85 -33.85 -14.68
N SER A 32 19.31 -32.92 -15.45
CA SER A 32 17.92 -32.92 -15.91
C SER A 32 17.83 -33.67 -17.24
N GLU A 33 17.07 -34.76 -17.26
CA GLU A 33 16.73 -35.52 -18.46
C GLU A 33 15.47 -34.91 -19.09
N SER A 34 15.61 -34.43 -20.32
CA SER A 34 14.56 -33.84 -21.13
C SER A 34 13.78 -34.92 -21.88
N THR A 35 12.46 -34.96 -21.72
CA THR A 35 11.55 -35.65 -22.64
C THR A 35 10.65 -34.62 -23.31
N PRO A 36 10.56 -34.58 -24.65
CA PRO A 36 9.81 -33.56 -25.38
C PRO A 36 8.38 -34.01 -25.69
N SER A 37 7.41 -33.12 -25.49
CA SER A 37 6.03 -33.30 -25.96
C SER A 37 5.59 -32.09 -26.79
N GLN A 38 5.17 -32.41 -28.01
CA GLN A 38 4.78 -31.60 -29.16
C GLN A 38 3.48 -30.79 -28.93
N PRO A 39 3.22 -29.68 -29.68
CA PRO A 39 2.16 -28.72 -29.36
C PRO A 39 0.80 -29.09 -29.96
N SER A 40 -0.27 -28.75 -29.25
CA SER A 40 -1.66 -28.85 -29.74
C SER A 40 -2.31 -27.46 -29.75
N GLN A 41 -2.96 -27.15 -30.87
CA GLN A 41 -3.63 -25.88 -31.17
C GLN A 41 -4.89 -25.61 -30.31
N PRO A 42 -5.38 -24.36 -30.23
CA PRO A 42 -6.63 -24.04 -29.52
C PRO A 42 -7.85 -24.26 -30.42
N VAL A 43 -8.89 -24.92 -29.89
CA VAL A 43 -10.21 -24.99 -30.50
C VAL A 43 -11.19 -24.11 -29.72
N SER A 44 -12.04 -23.45 -30.52
CA SER A 44 -13.02 -22.42 -30.24
C SER A 44 -14.14 -22.78 -29.25
N SER A 45 -14.71 -21.70 -28.74
CA SER A 45 -15.88 -21.49 -27.86
C SER A 45 -17.17 -22.20 -28.30
N SER A 46 -17.93 -22.70 -27.31
CA SER A 46 -19.40 -22.81 -27.34
C SER A 46 -19.98 -23.02 -25.93
N GLN A 47 -21.26 -22.71 -25.81
CA GLN A 47 -21.96 -22.10 -24.67
C GLN A 47 -23.01 -23.08 -24.06
N VAL A 48 -23.57 -22.72 -22.88
CA VAL A 48 -24.93 -23.07 -22.32
C VAL A 48 -25.06 -24.20 -21.25
N GLN A 49 -25.22 -23.74 -19.97
CA GLN A 49 -26.15 -24.07 -18.83
C GLN A 49 -26.77 -25.49 -18.59
N PRO A 50 -27.58 -25.73 -17.51
CA PRO A 50 -27.30 -25.72 -16.05
C PRO A 50 -27.82 -27.01 -15.31
N ARG A 51 -27.39 -27.30 -14.06
CA ARG A 51 -28.17 -28.22 -13.18
C ARG A 51 -27.99 -28.00 -11.68
N LYS A 52 -29.12 -28.06 -10.97
CA LYS A 52 -29.38 -27.87 -9.52
C LYS A 52 -29.15 -29.15 -8.71
N THR A 53 -28.88 -29.02 -7.40
CA THR A 53 -29.47 -29.78 -6.24
C THR A 53 -28.79 -29.30 -4.93
N ALA A 54 -29.50 -28.62 -4.01
CA ALA A 54 -30.26 -29.09 -2.83
C ALA A 54 -29.41 -29.52 -1.60
N ALA A 55 -29.44 -28.71 -0.52
CA ALA A 55 -29.99 -28.99 0.83
C ALA A 55 -28.91 -29.54 1.81
N SER A 56 -28.83 -29.24 3.11
CA SER A 56 -29.81 -28.89 4.15
C SER A 56 -29.14 -28.17 5.35
N ALA A 57 -29.90 -27.33 6.05
CA ALA A 57 -29.67 -26.95 7.45
C ALA A 57 -30.35 -27.97 8.39
N PRO A 58 -30.03 -27.92 9.70
CA PRO A 58 -31.12 -27.93 10.67
C PRO A 58 -30.97 -26.86 11.78
N THR A 59 -32.10 -26.23 12.07
CA THR A 59 -32.48 -25.51 13.28
C THR A 59 -32.88 -26.49 14.39
N THR A 60 -32.69 -26.15 15.67
CA THR A 60 -33.69 -26.42 16.72
C THR A 60 -33.53 -25.47 17.91
N ASP A 61 -34.69 -24.95 18.31
CA ASP A 61 -35.03 -24.03 19.39
C ASP A 61 -35.02 -24.63 20.81
N SER A 62 -35.11 -23.71 21.78
CA SER A 62 -35.97 -23.75 22.98
C SER A 62 -35.41 -24.03 24.39
N GLN A 63 -35.52 -22.96 25.19
CA GLN A 63 -36.26 -22.83 26.47
C GLN A 63 -35.65 -23.32 27.81
N PHE A 64 -35.23 -22.32 28.59
CA PHE A 64 -35.80 -21.88 29.89
C PHE A 64 -36.28 -22.94 30.92
N SER A 65 -35.57 -23.02 32.06
CA SER A 65 -36.17 -22.81 33.40
C SER A 65 -35.20 -22.96 34.60
N THR A 66 -35.15 -21.87 35.37
CA THR A 66 -35.23 -21.73 36.86
C THR A 66 -34.45 -22.65 37.82
N LYS A 67 -33.64 -22.04 38.71
CA LYS A 67 -33.96 -21.86 40.16
C LYS A 67 -32.80 -21.24 40.98
N ASN A 68 -33.16 -20.20 41.77
CA ASN A 68 -32.85 -19.92 43.20
C ASN A 68 -31.36 -19.83 43.66
N LYS A 69 -30.91 -19.07 44.66
CA LYS A 69 -31.41 -18.13 45.71
C LYS A 69 -30.10 -17.59 46.35
N ASP A 70 -29.91 -16.32 46.68
CA ASP A 70 -30.08 -15.70 48.01
C ASP A 70 -29.26 -14.38 47.91
N SER A 71 -29.79 -13.18 48.10
CA SER A 71 -30.27 -12.50 49.32
C SER A 71 -29.21 -11.59 49.97
N VAL A 72 -29.69 -10.37 50.27
CA VAL A 72 -29.26 -9.37 51.28
C VAL A 72 -28.12 -8.39 50.93
N SER A 73 -28.49 -7.11 50.73
CA SER A 73 -28.24 -5.97 51.66
C SER A 73 -27.91 -4.68 50.90
N GLU A 74 -28.84 -3.72 50.93
CA GLU A 74 -28.61 -2.31 50.66
C GLU A 74 -28.45 -1.57 52.00
N PRO A 75 -27.62 -0.52 52.07
CA PRO A 75 -28.17 0.77 52.49
C PRO A 75 -27.62 1.98 51.72
N GLU A 76 -28.42 3.04 51.77
CA GLU A 76 -28.33 4.30 51.04
C GLU A 76 -27.17 5.24 51.42
N HIS A 77 -26.90 6.12 50.45
CA HIS A 77 -26.53 7.54 50.55
C HIS A 77 -25.13 7.95 51.05
N GLN A 78 -24.31 8.46 50.10
CA GLN A 78 -23.59 9.72 50.29
C GLN A 78 -23.27 10.42 48.96
N LYS A 79 -23.68 11.68 48.88
CA LYS A 79 -23.42 12.65 47.81
C LYS A 79 -22.09 13.36 48.11
N SER A 80 -21.14 13.34 47.19
CA SER A 80 -20.02 14.29 47.20
C SER A 80 -19.58 14.65 45.78
N ASN A 81 -19.64 15.95 45.50
CA ASN A 81 -19.10 16.64 44.34
C ASN A 81 -17.60 16.41 44.16
N GLY A 82 -17.13 16.45 42.91
CA GLY A 82 -15.72 16.69 42.60
C GLY A 82 -15.29 16.18 41.23
N SER A 83 -15.58 16.93 40.17
CA SER A 83 -14.93 16.75 38.86
C SER A 83 -13.45 17.11 38.96
N PRO A 84 -12.51 16.29 38.46
CA PRO A 84 -11.17 16.74 38.12
C PRO A 84 -11.15 17.26 36.67
N PRO A 85 -10.47 18.38 36.37
CA PRO A 85 -10.25 18.80 35.00
C PRO A 85 -9.20 17.87 34.37
N SER A 86 -9.63 17.04 33.42
CA SER A 86 -8.69 16.34 32.55
C SER A 86 -8.21 17.33 31.50
N THR A 87 -7.06 17.94 31.75
CA THR A 87 -6.32 18.75 30.77
C THR A 87 -5.89 17.82 29.63
N ALA A 88 -6.69 17.75 28.58
CA ALA A 88 -6.29 17.17 27.30
C ALA A 88 -5.15 18.04 26.73
N PRO A 89 -4.04 17.45 26.24
CA PRO A 89 -3.07 18.18 25.46
C PRO A 89 -3.76 18.70 24.19
N GLU A 90 -3.76 20.02 24.03
CA GLU A 90 -4.21 20.71 22.83
C GLU A 90 -3.36 20.21 21.64
N GLN A 91 -3.99 19.45 20.74
CA GLN A 91 -3.35 19.04 19.50
C GLN A 91 -3.13 20.28 18.62
N PRO A 92 -1.92 20.49 18.07
CA PRO A 92 -1.66 21.61 17.18
C PRO A 92 -2.53 21.51 15.91
N PRO A 93 -2.92 22.64 15.29
CA PRO A 93 -3.78 22.64 14.11
C PRO A 93 -3.18 21.84 12.95
N LEU A 94 -4.00 20.96 12.38
CA LEU A 94 -3.83 20.33 11.07
C LEU A 94 -3.86 21.41 9.96
N GLU A 95 -2.83 22.23 9.88
CA GLU A 95 -2.63 23.18 8.80
C GLU A 95 -1.35 22.79 8.05
N ALA A 96 -1.47 22.68 6.72
CA ALA A 96 -0.44 22.37 5.74
C ALA A 96 -0.11 20.89 5.47
N MET A 97 -1.12 20.08 5.10
CA MET A 97 -0.89 19.14 4.00
C MET A 97 -1.22 19.86 2.69
N PRO A 98 -0.39 19.76 1.64
CA PRO A 98 -0.78 20.24 0.32
C PRO A 98 -2.12 19.57 -0.01
N ARG A 99 -3.14 20.37 -0.33
CA ARG A 99 -4.44 19.87 -0.75
C ARG A 99 -4.25 19.20 -2.10
N PHE A 100 -3.83 17.94 -2.12
CA PHE A 100 -3.96 17.08 -3.29
C PHE A 100 -5.42 16.64 -3.33
N PRO A 101 -6.25 17.17 -4.26
CA PRO A 101 -7.60 16.70 -4.38
C PRO A 101 -7.51 15.31 -5.01
N LEU A 102 -7.52 14.28 -4.18
CA LEU A 102 -7.57 12.87 -4.59
C LEU A 102 -8.66 12.64 -5.66
N LEU A 103 -9.79 13.35 -5.51
CA LEU A 103 -10.92 13.34 -6.44
C LEU A 103 -10.72 14.20 -7.72
N GLY A 104 -9.90 15.24 -7.65
CA GLY A 104 -9.68 16.18 -8.76
C GLY A 104 -8.93 15.54 -9.93
N MET A 105 -8.15 14.50 -9.66
CA MET A 105 -7.36 13.79 -10.67
C MET A 105 -8.17 12.80 -11.52
N LEU A 106 -9.35 12.38 -11.05
CA LEU A 106 -10.21 11.43 -11.76
C LEU A 106 -11.04 12.08 -12.88
N LYS A 107 -11.11 13.43 -12.93
CA LYS A 107 -12.02 14.17 -13.82
C LYS A 107 -11.31 14.88 -14.99
N GLY A 108 -10.03 14.64 -15.23
CA GLY A 108 -9.25 15.34 -16.25
C GLY A 108 -9.56 14.90 -17.68
N ASN A 109 -10.21 15.77 -18.46
CA ASN A 109 -10.25 15.69 -19.93
C ASN A 109 -8.85 16.06 -20.49
N PRO A 110 -8.35 15.48 -21.60
CA PRO A 110 -6.95 15.61 -22.03
C PRO A 110 -6.50 16.98 -22.54
N THR A 111 -7.30 18.03 -22.46
CA THR A 111 -7.03 19.29 -23.16
C THR A 111 -7.08 20.48 -22.21
N ASP A 112 -5.95 21.18 -22.19
CA ASP A 112 -5.78 22.58 -21.80
C ASP A 112 -5.47 22.86 -20.31
N GLY A 113 -4.16 22.99 -20.01
CA GLY A 113 -3.73 23.77 -18.83
C GLY A 113 -2.33 23.52 -18.27
N PHE A 114 -1.74 22.34 -18.44
CA PHE A 114 -0.49 21.98 -17.71
C PHE A 114 0.81 22.14 -18.52
N SER A 115 0.78 22.54 -19.79
CA SER A 115 1.88 22.20 -20.71
C SER A 115 3.03 23.20 -20.85
N ALA A 116 3.00 24.38 -20.23
CA ALA A 116 4.07 25.37 -20.48
C ALA A 116 5.37 25.14 -19.69
N ASN A 117 5.36 24.40 -18.56
CA ASN A 117 6.50 24.39 -17.63
C ASN A 117 6.97 23.04 -17.07
N VAL A 118 6.38 21.91 -17.48
CA VAL A 118 6.81 20.58 -17.00
C VAL A 118 8.13 20.16 -17.67
N ASN A 119 9.04 19.56 -16.90
CA ASN A 119 10.32 19.05 -17.37
C ASN A 119 10.14 18.12 -18.61
N PRO A 120 10.87 18.35 -19.72
CA PRO A 120 10.75 17.53 -20.93
C PRO A 120 11.03 16.04 -20.71
N LEU A 121 11.94 15.68 -19.80
CA LEU A 121 12.25 14.29 -19.47
C LEU A 121 11.07 13.61 -18.78
N ILE A 122 10.43 14.29 -17.82
CA ILE A 122 9.19 13.81 -17.18
C ILE A 122 8.11 13.58 -18.26
N LYS A 123 7.88 14.55 -19.14
CA LYS A 123 6.91 14.41 -20.24
C LYS A 123 7.22 13.20 -21.12
N LYS A 124 8.49 13.02 -21.49
CA LYS A 124 8.94 11.94 -22.37
C LYS A 124 8.73 10.56 -21.73
N LEU A 125 9.12 10.38 -20.47
CA LEU A 125 8.98 9.09 -19.80
C LEU A 125 7.53 8.77 -19.47
N CYS A 126 6.75 9.75 -18.97
CA CYS A 126 5.32 9.57 -18.75
C CYS A 126 4.53 9.28 -20.03
N ALA A 127 5.00 9.70 -21.21
CA ALA A 127 4.36 9.35 -22.49
C ALA A 127 4.47 7.85 -22.83
N SER A 128 5.31 7.09 -22.13
CA SER A 128 5.45 5.64 -22.28
C SER A 128 4.58 4.85 -21.30
N THR A 129 3.70 5.52 -20.55
CA THR A 129 2.78 4.88 -19.59
C THR A 129 1.33 4.95 -20.08
N ASP A 130 0.52 3.97 -19.69
CA ASP A 130 -0.90 3.91 -20.06
C ASP A 130 -1.72 5.07 -19.47
N TYR A 131 -1.22 5.70 -18.40
CA TYR A 131 -1.86 6.82 -17.71
C TYR A 131 -0.96 8.06 -17.72
N SER A 132 -0.54 8.49 -18.92
CA SER A 132 0.47 9.55 -19.09
C SER A 132 0.10 10.88 -18.44
N SER A 133 -1.17 11.29 -18.54
CA SER A 133 -1.67 12.54 -17.93
C SER A 133 -1.58 12.48 -16.40
N LEU A 134 -1.94 11.34 -15.82
CA LEU A 134 -1.83 11.10 -14.37
C LEU A 134 -0.36 11.08 -13.93
N CYS A 135 0.52 10.42 -14.68
CA CYS A 135 1.96 10.40 -14.39
C CYS A 135 2.53 11.83 -14.32
N VAL A 136 2.25 12.66 -15.32
CA VAL A 136 2.72 14.06 -15.36
C VAL A 136 2.11 14.88 -14.22
N SER A 137 0.79 14.78 -14.01
CA SER A 137 0.10 15.61 -13.03
C SER A 137 0.50 15.26 -11.61
N SER A 138 0.69 13.98 -11.28
CA SER A 138 1.11 13.52 -9.95
C SER A 138 2.53 13.96 -9.61
N ILE A 139 3.49 13.87 -10.55
CA ILE A 139 4.86 14.36 -10.31
C ILE A 139 4.87 15.89 -10.18
N THR A 140 4.14 16.60 -11.06
CA THR A 140 4.06 18.06 -11.01
C THR A 140 3.46 18.55 -9.68
N GLN A 141 2.46 17.83 -9.17
CA GLN A 141 1.85 18.07 -7.87
C GLN A 141 2.83 17.84 -6.72
N LEU A 142 3.56 16.73 -6.72
CA LEU A 142 4.60 16.45 -5.72
C LEU A 142 5.63 17.58 -5.65
N LEU A 143 6.04 18.10 -6.82
CA LEU A 143 6.97 19.22 -6.93
C LEU A 143 6.32 20.58 -6.65
N SER A 144 5.03 20.64 -6.32
CA SER A 144 4.27 21.89 -6.14
C SER A 144 4.36 22.83 -7.35
N GLY A 145 4.46 22.28 -8.56
CA GLY A 145 4.66 23.03 -9.80
C GLY A 145 6.05 23.63 -9.98
N ALA A 146 6.99 23.35 -9.06
CA ALA A 146 8.38 23.78 -9.21
C ALA A 146 9.03 23.08 -10.40
N LYS A 147 9.88 23.82 -11.12
CA LYS A 147 10.77 23.25 -12.13
C LYS A 147 11.94 22.60 -11.44
N GLU A 148 11.86 21.29 -11.25
CA GLU A 148 13.04 20.51 -10.87
C GLU A 148 13.81 20.02 -12.09
N ALA A 149 15.12 20.08 -11.98
CA ALA A 149 16.04 19.50 -12.96
C ALA A 149 16.18 18.01 -12.65
N THR A 150 15.29 17.20 -13.20
CA THR A 150 15.46 15.74 -13.17
C THR A 150 16.66 15.36 -14.03
N ALA A 151 17.68 14.75 -13.40
CA ALA A 151 18.96 14.49 -14.04
C ALA A 151 18.91 13.31 -15.03
N ASP A 152 18.10 12.29 -14.75
CA ASP A 152 17.99 11.07 -15.56
C ASP A 152 16.64 10.33 -15.31
N ALA A 153 16.49 9.17 -15.95
CA ALA A 153 15.29 8.35 -15.82
C ALA A 153 15.11 7.75 -14.41
N VAL A 154 16.19 7.52 -13.67
CA VAL A 154 16.14 7.02 -12.29
C VAL A 154 15.55 8.08 -11.36
N ALA A 155 15.94 9.36 -11.53
CA ALA A 155 15.33 10.46 -10.80
C ALA A 155 13.81 10.59 -11.07
N VAL A 156 13.37 10.31 -12.31
CA VAL A 156 11.94 10.29 -12.64
C VAL A 156 11.23 9.08 -12.02
N LEU A 157 11.88 7.92 -11.97
CA LEU A 157 11.36 6.74 -11.26
C LEU A 157 11.14 7.05 -9.77
N GLU A 158 12.13 7.65 -9.10
CA GLU A 158 11.98 8.06 -7.71
C GLU A 158 10.79 9.02 -7.50
N LEU A 159 10.65 10.01 -8.38
CA LEU A 159 9.56 10.99 -8.29
C LEU A 159 8.19 10.36 -8.47
N VAL A 160 8.03 9.43 -9.42
CA VAL A 160 6.74 8.76 -9.64
C VAL A 160 6.39 7.84 -8.48
N ILE A 161 7.37 7.14 -7.89
CA ILE A 161 7.15 6.32 -6.69
C ILE A 161 6.75 7.21 -5.51
N LYS A 162 7.49 8.29 -5.24
CA LYS A 162 7.17 9.25 -4.16
C LYS A 162 5.78 9.85 -4.32
N ALA A 163 5.39 10.18 -5.55
CA ALA A 163 4.04 10.69 -5.82
C ALA A 163 2.96 9.64 -5.49
N ALA A 164 3.18 8.37 -5.86
CA ALA A 164 2.27 7.28 -5.51
C ALA A 164 2.20 7.06 -3.99
N SER A 165 3.33 7.12 -3.27
CA SER A 165 3.36 7.05 -1.81
C SER A 165 2.53 8.16 -1.15
N GLU A 166 2.64 9.41 -1.61
CA GLU A 166 1.85 10.51 -1.05
C GLU A 166 0.34 10.32 -1.27
N HIS A 167 -0.07 9.83 -2.45
CA HIS A 167 -1.47 9.50 -2.70
C HIS A 167 -1.97 8.34 -1.84
N THR A 168 -1.12 7.37 -1.55
CA THR A 168 -1.43 6.23 -0.67
C THR A 168 -1.65 6.68 0.77
N LYS A 169 -0.83 7.61 1.27
CA LYS A 169 -1.04 8.25 2.59
C LYS A 169 -2.39 8.95 2.69
N LEU A 170 -2.82 9.63 1.61
CA LEU A 170 -4.14 10.26 1.56
C LEU A 170 -5.28 9.22 1.56
N ALA A 171 -5.07 8.07 0.91
CA ALA A 171 -6.02 6.96 0.92
C ALA A 171 -6.17 6.35 2.32
N ILE A 172 -5.06 6.15 3.04
CA ILE A 172 -5.06 5.73 4.45
C ILE A 172 -5.86 6.72 5.30
N ALA A 173 -5.56 8.02 5.21
CA ALA A 173 -6.30 9.05 5.95
C ALA A 173 -7.79 9.09 5.59
N LYS A 174 -8.16 8.72 4.35
CA LYS A 174 -9.55 8.61 3.92
C LYS A 174 -10.22 7.35 4.47
N ALA A 175 -9.54 6.21 4.48
CA ALA A 175 -10.01 4.97 5.10
C ALA A 175 -10.26 5.17 6.59
N GLU A 176 -9.33 5.79 7.31
CA GLU A 176 -9.49 6.16 8.73
C GLU A 176 -10.72 7.02 8.98
N LYS A 177 -10.94 8.04 8.14
CA LYS A 177 -12.15 8.90 8.22
C LYS A 177 -13.43 8.10 7.99
N LEU A 178 -13.43 7.13 7.07
CA LEU A 178 -14.59 6.27 6.85
C LEU A 178 -14.81 5.33 8.06
N LEU A 179 -13.76 4.78 8.64
CA LEU A 179 -13.84 3.91 9.82
C LEU A 179 -14.38 4.66 11.06
N ALA A 180 -14.05 5.94 11.20
CA ALA A 180 -14.55 6.79 12.28
C ALA A 180 -15.98 7.32 12.05
N ALA A 181 -16.51 7.23 10.83
CA ALA A 181 -17.81 7.79 10.49
C ALA A 181 -18.97 6.90 11.00
N PRO A 182 -19.92 7.44 11.79
CA PRO A 182 -21.09 6.67 12.25
C PRO A 182 -22.00 6.17 11.13
N THR A 183 -21.89 6.78 9.94
CA THR A 183 -22.68 6.44 8.75
C THR A 183 -22.11 5.25 7.96
N THR A 184 -20.90 4.77 8.30
CA THR A 184 -20.29 3.63 7.61
C THR A 184 -21.02 2.34 8.01
N PRO A 185 -21.56 1.58 7.05
CA PRO A 185 -22.27 0.34 7.36
C PRO A 185 -21.36 -0.68 8.04
N ALA A 186 -21.84 -1.31 9.12
CA ALA A 186 -21.05 -2.30 9.88
C ALA A 186 -20.46 -3.42 9.00
N LYS A 187 -21.21 -3.88 7.99
CA LYS A 187 -20.75 -4.90 7.02
C LYS A 187 -19.55 -4.45 6.16
N VAL A 188 -19.33 -3.15 6.01
CA VAL A 188 -18.27 -2.56 5.19
C VAL A 188 -17.04 -2.18 6.03
N VAL A 189 -17.19 -2.07 7.36
CA VAL A 189 -16.09 -1.68 8.26
C VAL A 189 -14.91 -2.63 8.16
N ALA A 190 -15.15 -3.95 8.11
CA ALA A 190 -14.07 -4.94 7.96
C ALA A 190 -13.33 -4.75 6.63
N MET A 191 -14.06 -4.63 5.51
CA MET A 191 -13.48 -4.40 4.18
C MET A 191 -12.63 -3.12 4.11
N ILE A 192 -13.06 -2.03 4.77
CA ILE A 192 -12.27 -0.79 4.82
C ILE A 192 -11.00 -0.96 5.67
N LYS A 193 -11.03 -1.77 6.73
CA LYS A 193 -9.82 -2.09 7.50
C LYS A 193 -8.84 -2.88 6.64
N ASP A 194 -9.32 -3.91 5.96
CA ASP A 194 -8.49 -4.71 5.05
C ASP A 194 -7.88 -3.82 3.95
N CYS A 195 -8.64 -2.87 3.40
CA CYS A 195 -8.11 -1.88 2.47
C CYS A 195 -7.02 -1.00 3.08
N LYS A 196 -7.21 -0.52 4.31
CA LYS A 196 -6.19 0.28 4.99
C LYS A 196 -4.91 -0.53 5.18
N ASP A 197 -5.02 -1.79 5.59
CA ASP A 197 -3.86 -2.67 5.77
C ASP A 197 -3.13 -2.92 4.43
N ASN A 198 -3.86 -3.16 3.34
CA ASN A 198 -3.29 -3.22 1.99
C ASN A 198 -2.59 -1.89 1.60
N TYR A 199 -3.15 -0.73 1.96
CA TYR A 199 -2.49 0.55 1.66
C TYR A 199 -1.21 0.76 2.49
N ASP A 200 -1.17 0.29 3.73
CA ASP A 200 0.04 0.29 4.55
C ASP A 200 1.11 -0.62 3.94
N ASP A 201 0.74 -1.83 3.50
CA ASP A 201 1.63 -2.75 2.78
C ASP A 201 2.16 -2.12 1.48
N ALA A 202 1.31 -1.40 0.74
CA ALA A 202 1.72 -0.70 -0.48
C ALA A 202 2.74 0.42 -0.20
N LEU A 203 2.66 1.10 0.95
CA LEU A 203 3.68 2.07 1.36
C LEU A 203 5.02 1.40 1.66
N ASP A 204 5.01 0.27 2.38
CA ASP A 204 6.21 -0.50 2.67
C ASP A 204 6.86 -1.04 1.39
N ASN A 205 6.04 -1.48 0.43
CA ASN A 205 6.45 -1.88 -0.91
C ASN A 205 7.10 -0.71 -1.67
N TYR A 206 6.49 0.48 -1.68
CA TYR A 206 7.12 1.65 -2.30
C TYR A 206 8.43 2.05 -1.64
N GLN A 207 8.51 2.01 -0.31
CA GLN A 207 9.75 2.31 0.40
C GLN A 207 10.85 1.31 0.04
N SER A 208 10.53 0.02 0.01
CA SER A 208 11.46 -1.04 -0.41
C SER A 208 11.94 -0.86 -1.86
N ALA A 209 11.05 -0.43 -2.76
CA ALA A 209 11.44 -0.08 -4.13
C ALA A 209 12.40 1.12 -4.17
N LEU A 210 12.15 2.16 -3.38
CA LEU A 210 13.04 3.33 -3.27
C LEU A 210 14.42 2.93 -2.72
N ASP A 211 14.47 2.06 -1.72
CA ASP A 211 15.72 1.61 -1.09
C ASP A 211 16.56 0.73 -2.04
N ALA A 212 15.93 0.09 -3.02
CA ALA A 212 16.61 -0.71 -4.05
C ALA A 212 17.19 0.11 -5.21
N ILE A 213 16.76 1.37 -5.40
CA ILE A 213 17.21 2.26 -6.49
C ILE A 213 18.73 2.51 -6.48
N PRO A 214 19.39 2.84 -5.36
CA PRO A 214 20.82 3.11 -5.34
C PRO A 214 21.67 1.92 -5.81
N ALA A 215 21.22 0.69 -5.52
CA ALA A 215 21.88 -0.54 -5.93
C ALA A 215 21.52 -0.95 -7.37
N ARG A 216 20.57 -0.26 -8.02
CA ARG A 216 19.97 -0.65 -9.30
C ARG A 216 19.46 -2.10 -9.28
N ASP A 217 18.89 -2.52 -8.15
CA ASP A 217 18.27 -3.84 -8.06
C ASP A 217 16.89 -3.82 -8.73
N ILE A 218 16.91 -3.93 -10.06
CA ILE A 218 15.73 -3.90 -10.92
C ILE A 218 14.75 -5.04 -10.58
N GLY A 219 15.27 -6.16 -10.07
CA GLY A 219 14.44 -7.28 -9.61
C GLY A 219 13.57 -6.84 -8.43
N THR A 220 14.20 -6.34 -7.37
CA THR A 220 13.49 -5.86 -6.18
C THR A 220 12.57 -4.69 -6.51
N ILE A 221 13.01 -3.71 -7.31
CA ILE A 221 12.16 -2.59 -7.75
C ILE A 221 10.87 -3.11 -8.41
N ASN A 222 10.98 -3.98 -9.42
CA ASN A 222 9.79 -4.47 -10.12
C ASN A 222 8.89 -5.32 -9.22
N SER A 223 9.47 -6.19 -8.38
CA SER A 223 8.70 -7.01 -7.46
C SER A 223 7.89 -6.18 -6.47
N MET A 224 8.51 -5.17 -5.86
CA MET A 224 7.83 -4.31 -4.88
C MET A 224 6.79 -3.40 -5.53
N LEU A 225 7.07 -2.82 -6.70
CA LEU A 225 6.07 -2.02 -7.41
C LEU A 225 4.88 -2.87 -7.91
N SER A 226 5.11 -4.13 -8.26
CA SER A 226 4.04 -5.08 -8.61
C SER A 226 3.21 -5.48 -7.40
N ALA A 227 3.84 -5.64 -6.23
CA ALA A 227 3.16 -5.89 -4.96
C ALA A 227 2.24 -4.71 -4.61
N ALA A 228 2.75 -3.48 -4.64
CA ALA A 228 1.94 -2.28 -4.41
C ALA A 228 0.71 -2.20 -5.33
N LEU A 229 0.84 -2.55 -6.62
CA LEU A 229 -0.31 -2.63 -7.53
C LEU A 229 -1.33 -3.69 -7.06
N THR A 230 -0.84 -4.85 -6.65
CA THR A 230 -1.67 -5.97 -6.18
C THR A 230 -2.44 -5.62 -4.91
N ASP A 231 -1.84 -4.85 -4.01
CA ASP A 231 -2.46 -4.42 -2.76
C ASP A 231 -3.73 -3.58 -3.04
N TYR A 232 -3.68 -2.66 -4.00
CA TYR A 232 -4.87 -1.87 -4.40
C TYR A 232 -5.96 -2.72 -5.06
N THR A 233 -5.58 -3.66 -5.93
CA THR A 233 -6.56 -4.56 -6.55
C THR A 233 -7.18 -5.50 -5.53
N THR A 234 -6.42 -5.95 -4.53
CA THR A 234 -6.89 -6.80 -3.43
C THR A 234 -7.91 -6.06 -2.56
N CYS A 235 -7.67 -4.78 -2.27
CA CYS A 235 -8.64 -3.94 -1.59
C CYS A 235 -9.96 -3.83 -2.37
N ASP A 236 -9.91 -3.51 -3.68
CA ASP A 236 -11.13 -3.36 -4.50
C ASP A 236 -11.91 -4.68 -4.62
N ASP A 237 -11.19 -5.80 -4.83
CA ASP A 237 -11.77 -7.15 -4.93
C ASP A 237 -12.42 -7.61 -3.60
N GLY A 238 -11.91 -7.12 -2.46
CA GLY A 238 -12.40 -7.44 -1.13
C GLY A 238 -13.85 -7.03 -0.83
N PHE A 239 -14.47 -6.21 -1.67
CA PHE A 239 -15.87 -5.79 -1.48
C PHE A 239 -16.92 -6.77 -2.01
N GLU A 240 -16.52 -7.87 -2.68
CA GLU A 240 -17.42 -8.96 -3.09
C GLU A 240 -18.70 -8.50 -3.85
N GLY A 241 -18.58 -7.46 -4.69
CA GLY A 241 -19.70 -6.89 -5.44
C GLY A 241 -20.57 -5.90 -4.67
N LEU A 242 -20.24 -5.59 -3.40
CA LEU A 242 -20.75 -4.42 -2.72
C LEU A 242 -20.15 -3.14 -3.33
N LYS A 243 -20.90 -2.04 -3.24
CA LYS A 243 -20.38 -0.73 -3.61
C LYS A 243 -19.28 -0.32 -2.62
N SER A 244 -18.03 -0.36 -3.06
CA SER A 244 -16.90 0.13 -2.28
C SER A 244 -16.96 1.67 -2.14
N PRO A 245 -16.81 2.22 -0.93
CA PRO A 245 -16.65 3.66 -0.72
C PRO A 245 -15.24 4.16 -1.06
N VAL A 246 -14.31 3.26 -1.42
CA VAL A 246 -12.92 3.55 -1.78
C VAL A 246 -12.54 3.14 -3.21
N ALA A 247 -13.43 2.53 -3.99
CA ALA A 247 -13.16 2.09 -5.38
C ALA A 247 -12.50 3.14 -6.29
N GLU A 248 -12.94 4.40 -6.19
CA GLU A 248 -12.35 5.48 -6.98
C GLU A 248 -10.88 5.75 -6.59
N ILE A 249 -10.55 5.56 -5.32
CA ILE A 249 -9.21 5.70 -4.76
C ILE A 249 -8.37 4.50 -5.17
N ASP A 250 -8.89 3.27 -5.06
CA ASP A 250 -8.19 2.05 -5.51
C ASP A 250 -7.85 2.11 -7.00
N SER A 251 -8.80 2.58 -7.81
CA SER A 251 -8.56 2.79 -9.24
C SER A 251 -7.48 3.82 -9.50
N LEU A 252 -7.45 4.93 -8.75
CA LEU A 252 -6.40 5.94 -8.88
C LEU A 252 -5.03 5.35 -8.52
N LEU A 253 -4.92 4.69 -7.37
CA LEU A 253 -3.67 4.14 -6.86
C LEU A 253 -3.14 3.02 -7.74
N SER A 254 -4.02 2.14 -8.26
CA SER A 254 -3.65 1.11 -9.23
C SER A 254 -3.06 1.71 -10.50
N LYS A 255 -3.64 2.80 -11.02
CA LYS A 255 -3.10 3.51 -12.19
C LYS A 255 -1.75 4.16 -11.90
N MET A 256 -1.56 4.67 -10.69
CA MET A 256 -0.27 5.22 -10.27
C MET A 256 0.79 4.13 -10.14
N ALA A 257 0.48 2.99 -9.54
CA ALA A 257 1.38 1.83 -9.45
C ALA A 257 1.72 1.25 -10.84
N SER A 258 0.74 1.22 -11.76
CA SER A 258 1.00 0.87 -13.15
C SER A 258 1.99 1.84 -13.82
N ASN A 259 1.86 3.15 -13.57
CA ASN A 259 2.83 4.13 -14.05
C ASN A 259 4.23 3.91 -13.44
N THR A 260 4.36 3.56 -12.16
CA THR A 260 5.69 3.30 -11.56
C THR A 260 6.37 2.11 -12.23
N LEU A 261 5.63 1.02 -12.50
CA LEU A 261 6.14 -0.16 -13.23
C LEU A 261 6.56 0.18 -14.66
N ALA A 262 5.74 0.94 -15.38
CA ALA A 262 6.07 1.36 -16.74
C ALA A 262 7.37 2.17 -16.78
N ILE A 263 7.56 3.11 -15.85
CA ILE A 263 8.80 3.90 -15.76
C ILE A 263 9.98 3.04 -15.30
N ALA A 264 9.78 2.08 -14.39
CA ALA A 264 10.81 1.15 -13.94
C ALA A 264 11.35 0.26 -15.07
N SER A 265 10.56 0.01 -16.11
CA SER A 265 11.02 -0.72 -17.30
C SER A 265 11.96 0.08 -18.22
N LEU A 266 12.11 1.39 -17.96
CA LEU A 266 12.90 2.32 -18.77
C LEU A 266 14.26 2.71 -18.14
N VAL A 267 14.58 2.19 -16.94
CA VAL A 267 15.77 2.57 -16.16
C VAL A 267 16.87 1.52 -16.12
#